data_AF-A0A3D6F0J2-F1
#
_entry.id   AF-A0A3D6F0J2-F1
#
_cell.length_a   1.000
_cell.length_b   1.000
_cell.length_c   1.000
_cell.angle_alpha   90.00
_cell.angle_beta   90.00
_cell.angle_gamma   90.00
#
_symmetry.space_group_name_H-M   'P 1'
#
loop_
_entity.id
_entity.type
_entity.pdbx_description
1 polymer ?
#
loop_
_entity_poly.entity_id
_entity_poly.type
_entity_poly.pdbx_seq_one_letter_code
_entity_poly.pdbx_strand_id
1 'polypeptide(L)'
;MTSKLTLSLDAKVIARAKKYSQKKGVSLSRIVEQHLNSLTEGKNSQQSKTSLMRLKGILGPAEDFDYDKAKYEYLRAKYNL
;
A
#
# COMPACT_ATOMS: atom_id res chain seq x y z
N MET A 1 21.62 -12.15 -5.57
CA MET A 1 22.33 -12.85 -4.48
C MET A 1 21.67 -12.48 -3.16
N THR A 2 21.60 -13.38 -2.18
CA THR A 2 21.10 -13.07 -0.83
C THR A 2 22.27 -12.89 0.14
N SER A 3 22.26 -11.80 0.90
CA SER A 3 23.27 -11.50 1.93
C SER A 3 22.58 -11.27 3.27
N LYS A 4 23.31 -11.47 4.38
CA LYS A 4 22.81 -11.21 5.73
C LYS A 4 23.24 -9.81 6.14
N LEU A 5 22.29 -9.03 6.67
CA LEU A 5 22.52 -7.71 7.23
C LEU A 5 22.19 -7.74 8.73
N THR A 6 23.17 -7.41 9.57
CA THR A 6 22.98 -7.30 11.03
C THR A 6 22.88 -5.82 11.40
N LEU A 7 21.82 -5.42 12.08
CA LEU A 7 21.53 -4.04 12.46
C LEU A 7 21.53 -3.90 13.98
N SER A 8 22.26 -2.92 14.52
CA SER A 8 22.17 -2.54 15.93
C SER A 8 21.04 -1.55 16.13
N LEU A 9 20.04 -1.92 16.94
CA LEU A 9 18.81 -1.16 17.16
C LEU A 9 18.46 -1.19 18.65
N ASP A 10 17.75 -0.18 19.11
CA ASP A 10 17.21 -0.16 20.48
C ASP A 10 16.25 -1.35 20.72
N ALA A 11 16.35 -1.98 21.89
CA ALA A 11 15.58 -3.16 22.24
C ALA A 11 14.05 -2.93 22.22
N LYS A 12 13.60 -1.73 22.60
CA LYS A 12 12.17 -1.34 22.55
C LYS A 12 11.70 -1.17 21.11
N VAL A 13 12.58 -0.75 20.19
CA VAL A 13 12.27 -0.72 18.75
C VAL A 13 12.11 -2.14 18.22
N ILE A 14 13.01 -3.06 18.55
CA ILE A 14 12.93 -4.47 18.14
C ILE A 14 11.62 -5.10 18.63
N ALA A 15 11.24 -4.87 19.89
CA ALA A 15 9.99 -5.39 20.45
C ALA A 15 8.74 -4.89 19.70
N ARG A 16 8.66 -3.57 19.45
CA ARG A 16 7.54 -2.98 18.69
C ARG A 16 7.49 -3.51 17.27
N ALA A 17 8.63 -3.65 16.62
CA ALA A 17 8.73 -4.12 15.24
C ALA A 17 8.29 -5.59 15.11
N LYS A 18 8.70 -6.47 16.04
CA LYS A 18 8.22 -7.87 16.10
C LYS A 18 6.72 -7.98 16.31
N LYS A 19 6.15 -7.17 17.22
CA LYS A 19 4.69 -7.14 17.45
C LYS A 19 3.94 -6.69 16.20
N TYR A 20 4.46 -5.67 15.52
CA TYR A 20 3.88 -5.17 14.28
C TYR A 20 3.91 -6.23 13.17
N SER A 21 5.05 -6.89 12.97
CA SER A 21 5.22 -7.90 11.92
C SER A 21 4.29 -9.10 12.13
N GLN A 22 4.14 -9.56 13.38
CA GLN A 22 3.21 -10.64 13.74
C GLN A 22 1.76 -10.24 13.47
N LYS A 23 1.33 -9.03 13.90
CA LYS A 23 -0.03 -8.53 13.65
C LYS A 23 -0.36 -8.44 12.15
N LYS A 24 0.64 -8.15 11.32
CA LYS A 24 0.48 -8.02 9.86
C LYS A 24 0.68 -9.34 9.11
N GLY A 25 1.08 -10.42 9.79
CA GLY A 25 1.34 -11.72 9.16
C GLY A 25 2.54 -11.69 8.19
N VAL A 26 3.51 -10.80 8.41
CA VAL A 26 4.70 -10.65 7.55
C VAL A 26 5.98 -10.74 8.37
N SER A 27 7.07 -11.19 7.76
CA SER A 27 8.36 -11.28 8.46
C SER A 27 9.00 -9.90 8.63
N LEU A 28 9.79 -9.76 9.70
CA LEU A 28 10.54 -8.53 9.97
C LEU A 28 11.53 -8.21 8.84
N SER A 29 12.22 -9.24 8.33
CA SER A 29 13.17 -9.11 7.22
C SER A 29 12.50 -8.57 5.96
N ARG A 30 11.29 -9.03 5.64
CA ARG A 30 10.54 -8.55 4.47
C ARG A 30 10.11 -7.09 4.60
N ILE A 31 9.73 -6.66 5.81
CA ILE A 31 9.43 -5.24 6.07
C ILE A 31 10.67 -4.38 5.80
N VAL A 32 11.83 -4.77 6.34
CA VAL A 32 13.08 -4.01 6.20
C VAL A 32 13.54 -3.99 4.75
N GLU A 33 13.54 -5.14 4.08
CA GLU A 33 13.90 -5.26 2.66
C GLU A 33 13.02 -4.37 1.78
N GLN A 34 11.69 -4.43 1.96
CA GLN A 34 10.78 -3.58 1.21
C GLN A 34 11.03 -2.08 1.46
N HIS A 35 11.33 -1.71 2.71
CA HIS A 35 11.63 -0.32 3.04
C HIS A 35 12.94 0.14 2.38
N LEU A 36 14.01 -0.65 2.48
CA LEU A 36 15.28 -0.34 1.83
C LEU A 36 15.10 -0.23 0.30
N ASN A 37 14.41 -1.20 -0.32
CA ASN A 37 14.09 -1.13 -1.74
C ASN A 37 13.31 0.14 -2.10
N SER A 38 12.33 0.55 -1.28
CA SER A 38 11.57 1.78 -1.55
C SER A 38 12.40 3.06 -1.48
N LEU A 39 13.54 3.03 -0.79
CA LEU A 39 14.46 4.16 -0.68
C LEU A 39 15.54 4.13 -1.77
N THR A 40 15.96 2.95 -2.19
CA THR A 40 17.10 2.76 -3.11
C THR A 40 16.68 2.55 -4.55
N GLU A 41 15.48 2.05 -4.79
CA GLU A 41 14.94 2.03 -6.15
C GLU A 41 14.64 3.49 -6.53
N GLY A 42 15.50 4.05 -7.39
CA GLY A 42 15.22 5.33 -8.02
C GLY A 42 13.82 5.32 -8.64
N LYS A 43 13.23 6.51 -8.82
CA LYS A 43 11.83 6.82 -9.22
C LYS A 43 11.25 6.07 -10.46
N ASN A 44 11.94 5.08 -11.03
CA ASN A 44 11.57 4.30 -12.20
C ASN A 44 11.01 2.89 -11.93
N SER A 45 11.04 2.35 -10.71
CA SER A 45 10.28 1.13 -10.42
C SER A 45 8.88 1.51 -9.93
N GLN A 46 7.97 1.67 -10.90
CA GLN A 46 6.52 1.54 -10.71
C GLN A 46 6.06 1.92 -9.31
N GLN A 47 6.09 3.23 -9.06
CA GLN A 47 5.02 3.97 -8.42
C GLN A 47 3.85 3.03 -8.26
N SER A 48 3.79 2.47 -7.04
CA SER A 48 2.77 1.55 -6.57
C SER A 48 1.71 1.35 -7.65
N LYS A 49 1.71 0.20 -8.33
CA LYS A 49 0.44 -0.38 -8.78
C LYS A 49 -0.34 -0.61 -7.48
N THR A 50 -0.83 0.50 -6.94
CA THR A 50 -1.67 0.64 -5.78
C THR A 50 -2.77 -0.36 -6.03
N SER A 51 -3.31 -0.92 -4.96
CA SER A 51 -4.52 -1.73 -5.05
C SER A 51 -5.58 -1.10 -5.96
N LEU A 52 -5.55 0.23 -6.15
CA LEU A 52 -6.32 1.02 -7.12
C LEU A 52 -6.13 0.63 -8.60
N MET A 53 -4.92 0.34 -9.10
CA MET A 53 -4.74 -0.12 -10.49
C MET A 53 -5.26 -1.55 -10.69
N ARG A 54 -5.08 -2.43 -9.69
CA ARG A 54 -5.71 -3.76 -9.71
C ARG A 54 -7.23 -3.67 -9.67
N LEU A 55 -7.76 -2.74 -8.88
CA LEU A 55 -9.19 -2.48 -8.78
C LEU A 55 -9.75 -1.91 -10.10
N LYS A 56 -9.01 -1.05 -10.81
CA LYS A 56 -9.39 -0.59 -12.16
C LYS A 56 -9.56 -1.74 -13.16
N GLY A 57 -8.72 -2.77 -13.10
CA GLY A 57 -8.86 -3.95 -13.96
C GLY A 57 -10.07 -4.82 -13.64
N ILE A 58 -10.53 -4.82 -12.37
CA ILE A 58 -11.73 -5.54 -11.92
C ILE A 58 -13.01 -4.75 -12.23
N LEU A 59 -12.95 -3.41 -12.16
CA LEU A 59 -14.09 -2.53 -12.38
C LEU A 59 -14.43 -2.31 -13.87
N GLY A 60 -13.69 -2.93 -14.80
CA GLY A 60 -13.92 -2.81 -16.24
C GLY A 60 -13.62 -1.40 -16.80
N PRO A 61 -13.50 -1.27 -18.13
CA PRO A 61 -13.44 0.05 -18.75
C PRO A 61 -14.82 0.70 -18.60
N ALA A 62 -14.86 1.77 -17.83
CA ALA A 62 -16.01 2.64 -17.72
C ALA A 62 -15.99 3.62 -18.91
N GLU A 63 -16.26 3.14 -20.11
CA GLU A 63 -16.33 4.01 -21.31
C GLU A 63 -17.51 5.00 -21.21
N ASP A 64 -18.55 4.66 -20.43
CA ASP A 64 -19.77 5.48 -20.27
C ASP A 64 -20.13 5.79 -18.79
N PHE A 65 -19.16 5.75 -17.85
CA PHE A 65 -19.47 6.12 -16.47
C PHE A 65 -19.35 7.64 -16.27
N ASP A 66 -20.50 8.32 -16.27
CA ASP A 66 -20.61 9.72 -15.86
C ASP A 66 -20.41 9.84 -14.34
N TYR A 67 -19.16 10.05 -13.94
CA TYR A 67 -18.75 10.20 -12.55
C TYR A 67 -19.49 11.35 -11.85
N ASP A 68 -19.76 12.44 -12.57
CA ASP A 68 -20.36 13.64 -11.99
C ASP A 68 -21.83 13.41 -11.67
N LYS A 69 -22.56 12.73 -12.55
CA LYS A 69 -23.95 12.32 -12.30
C LYS A 69 -24.05 11.33 -11.13
N ALA A 70 -23.22 10.29 -11.11
CA ALA A 70 -23.22 9.29 -10.05
C ALA A 70 -22.86 9.90 -8.67
N LYS A 71 -21.90 10.83 -8.65
CA LYS A 71 -21.52 11.56 -7.45
C LYS A 71 -22.65 12.47 -6.97
N TYR A 72 -23.32 13.18 -7.88
CA TYR A 72 -24.47 14.03 -7.55
C TYR A 72 -25.60 13.21 -6.91
N GLU A 73 -26.00 12.10 -7.53
CA GLU A 73 -27.06 11.23 -6.98
C GLU A 73 -26.71 10.65 -5.61
N TYR A 74 -25.46 10.21 -5.40
CA TYR A 74 -25.00 9.73 -4.10
C TYR A 74 -25.07 10.81 -3.01
N LEU A 75 -24.56 12.01 -3.30
CA LEU A 75 -24.59 13.12 -2.35
C LEU A 75 -26.01 13.58 -2.07
N ARG A 76 -26.86 13.61 -3.09
CA ARG A 76 -28.28 13.92 -2.97
C ARG A 76 -29.00 12.92 -2.06
N ALA A 77 -28.81 11.63 -2.26
CA ALA A 77 -29.44 10.58 -1.46
C ALA A 77 -28.89 10.53 -0.01
N LYS A 78 -27.59 10.82 0.17
CA LYS A 78 -26.94 10.76 1.49
C LYS A 78 -27.27 11.97 2.36
N TYR A 79 -27.38 13.15 1.75
CA TYR A 79 -27.53 14.42 2.46
C TYR A 79 -28.89 15.09 2.21
N ASN A 80 -29.81 14.44 1.50
CA ASN A 80 -31.14 14.95 1.13
C ASN A 80 -31.09 16.35 0.49
N LEU A 81 -30.19 16.56 -0.49
CA LEU A 81 -30.16 17.79 -1.30
C LEU A 81 -31.23 17.82 -2.40
#